data_AF-A0A840EZJ3-F1
#
_entry.id   AF-A0A840EZJ3-F1
#
_cell.length_a   1.000
_cell.length_b   1.000
_cell.length_c   1.000
_cell.angle_alpha   90.00
_cell.angle_beta   90.00
_cell.angle_gamma   90.00
#
_symmetry.space_group_name_H-M   'P 1'
#
loop_
_entity.id
_entity.type
_entity.pdbx_description
1 polymer ?
#
loop_
_entity_poly.entity_id
_entity_poly.type
_entity_poly.pdbx_seq_one_letter_code
_entity_poly.pdbx_strand_id
1 'polypeptide(L)'
;MTQPPPLPPQGRPQPLTPQPATQQSSTPQSSTPQSSTPQPPTPPPVPSEPAPAPPTAADRAQHHVTEQTRTYPCGSCGAPLVFAPDQQNLACGSCGRTYPIELDAQARIVKHDLRTAMAAIAAGAVGLASVGGNEHEVVCQSCGGTTVFNGSLTATRCPYCATPIQRDDVQDSSARFPLDAIVPLHIGEAKARESIESWINSRWFAPREFKKYRTLGSFTSVYLSYYSYDADTTTSYHGQRGDTYTVTVGSGDNRHTETRIRWRPRSGVVRDRVRDLPEVANTGMDAKRIRDLEPWPIQAAVPYTPEFVAGHFSRTYDLDPQNVFTNAAQPRIDSQIESSIRRDIGGDHQRISSRSTAYDLLQFMYLLLPMWLLTVNYDGRPFQVMVNGLTGEVQGERPWSTVKIAAASILGLIVIGVIAYFIWRSQ
;
A
#
# COMPACT_ATOMS: atom_id res chain seq x y z
N MET A 1 -12.25 42.49 11.53
CA MET A 1 -11.02 43.25 11.22
C MET A 1 -10.44 43.72 12.53
N THR A 2 -9.37 43.10 13.00
CA THR A 2 -8.67 43.39 14.26
C THR A 2 -7.18 43.22 13.99
N GLN A 3 -6.41 44.30 14.16
CA GLN A 3 -4.96 44.34 13.93
C GLN A 3 -4.19 43.57 15.01
N PRO A 4 -3.04 42.95 14.68
CA PRO A 4 -2.13 42.39 15.66
C PRO A 4 -1.17 43.44 16.27
N PRO A 5 -0.66 43.22 17.49
CA PRO A 5 0.23 44.13 18.22
C PRO A 5 1.70 44.11 17.74
N PRO A 6 2.49 45.17 18.04
CA PRO A 6 3.83 45.36 17.49
C PRO A 6 4.93 44.56 18.22
N LEU A 7 6.01 44.25 17.48
CA LEU A 7 7.22 43.53 17.92
C LEU A 7 8.17 44.41 18.77
N PRO A 8 8.97 43.80 19.67
CA PRO A 8 9.94 44.51 20.51
C PRO A 8 11.24 44.91 19.77
N PRO A 9 11.98 45.94 20.26
CA PRO A 9 13.09 46.55 19.55
C PRO A 9 14.39 45.73 19.57
N GLN A 10 15.12 45.77 18.45
CA GLN A 10 16.42 45.11 18.26
C GLN A 10 17.55 45.81 19.03
N GLY A 11 18.33 45.03 19.78
CA GLY A 11 19.52 45.47 20.50
C GLY A 11 20.70 45.77 19.58
N ARG A 12 21.46 46.81 19.92
CA ARG A 12 22.67 47.27 19.20
C ARG A 12 23.89 46.34 19.44
N PRO A 13 24.87 46.30 18.52
CA PRO A 13 26.07 45.48 18.66
C PRO A 13 27.10 46.10 19.63
N GLN A 14 27.75 45.28 20.45
CA GLN A 14 28.90 45.66 21.28
C GLN A 14 30.23 45.59 20.49
N PRO A 15 31.22 46.46 20.77
CA PRO A 15 32.54 46.42 20.14
C PRO A 15 33.54 45.49 20.85
N LEU A 16 34.36 44.81 20.03
CA LEU A 16 35.46 43.92 20.38
C LEU A 16 36.60 44.64 21.12
N THR A 17 37.11 44.02 22.18
CA THR A 17 38.32 44.44 22.92
C THR A 17 39.48 43.47 22.62
N PRO A 18 40.71 43.93 22.34
CA PRO A 18 41.85 43.07 22.03
C PRO A 18 42.62 42.60 23.28
N GLN A 19 43.05 41.33 23.28
CA GLN A 19 43.92 40.72 24.30
C GLN A 19 45.41 41.06 24.05
N PRO A 20 46.23 41.24 25.10
CA PRO A 20 47.67 41.49 24.97
C PRO A 20 48.52 40.22 24.97
N ALA A 21 49.63 40.29 24.24
CA ALA A 21 50.69 39.30 24.12
C ALA A 21 51.49 39.12 25.42
N THR A 22 51.97 37.90 25.67
CA THR A 22 52.94 37.61 26.74
C THR A 22 54.17 36.91 26.18
N GLN A 23 55.33 37.36 26.66
CA GLN A 23 56.67 37.11 26.15
C GLN A 23 57.31 35.82 26.70
N GLN A 24 58.37 35.43 25.97
CA GLN A 24 59.31 34.33 26.18
C GLN A 24 60.06 34.38 27.53
N SER A 25 60.53 33.22 27.98
CA SER A 25 61.74 33.09 28.80
C SER A 25 62.38 31.71 28.61
N SER A 26 63.69 31.66 28.85
CA SER A 26 64.71 30.81 28.23
C SER A 26 65.26 29.66 29.12
N THR A 27 65.82 28.65 28.43
CA THR A 27 66.72 27.51 28.75
C THR A 27 67.71 27.65 29.94
N PRO A 28 68.32 26.55 30.51
CA PRO A 28 69.27 25.65 29.80
C PRO A 28 69.34 24.15 30.20
N GLN A 29 70.12 23.42 29.40
CA GLN A 29 70.39 21.97 29.33
C GLN A 29 71.24 21.41 30.49
N SER A 30 71.13 20.09 30.73
CA SER A 30 72.26 19.27 31.18
C SER A 30 72.10 17.77 30.79
N SER A 31 73.23 17.19 30.43
CA SER A 31 73.52 15.97 29.67
C SER A 31 73.77 14.71 30.49
N THR A 32 73.45 13.50 29.98
CA THR A 32 74.27 12.25 30.10
C THR A 32 73.71 11.10 29.20
N PRO A 33 74.42 9.96 28.97
CA PRO A 33 74.84 9.54 27.63
C PRO A 33 74.15 8.28 27.07
N GLN A 34 74.38 8.08 25.76
CA GLN A 34 73.92 6.98 24.92
C GLN A 34 74.32 5.60 25.43
N SER A 35 73.34 4.71 25.53
CA SER A 35 73.51 3.26 25.50
C SER A 35 72.83 2.71 24.24
N SER A 36 73.63 2.05 23.40
CA SER A 36 73.26 1.41 22.15
C SER A 36 72.47 0.13 22.40
N THR A 37 71.23 0.07 21.90
CA THR A 37 70.43 -1.16 21.85
C THR A 37 70.08 -1.47 20.39
N PRO A 38 70.17 -2.73 19.92
CA PRO A 38 70.03 -3.06 18.50
C PRO A 38 68.60 -2.82 17.99
N GLN A 39 68.46 -2.22 16.80
CA GLN A 39 67.18 -2.11 16.10
C GLN A 39 66.60 -3.50 15.80
N PRO A 40 65.31 -3.75 16.10
CA PRO A 40 64.63 -4.94 15.60
C PRO A 40 64.49 -4.87 14.06
N PRO A 41 64.51 -6.02 13.36
CA PRO A 41 64.44 -6.05 11.91
C PRO A 41 63.12 -5.45 11.42
N THR A 42 63.21 -4.68 10.33
CA THR A 42 62.08 -4.03 9.67
C THR A 42 61.06 -5.09 9.23
N PRO A 43 59.76 -4.95 9.55
CA PRO A 43 58.76 -5.87 9.05
C PRO A 43 58.69 -5.78 7.52
N PRO A 44 58.40 -6.90 6.82
CA PRO A 44 58.30 -6.91 5.37
C PRO A 44 57.21 -5.91 4.91
N PRO A 45 57.35 -5.33 3.71
CA PRO A 45 56.36 -4.39 3.18
C PRO A 45 55.00 -5.07 3.13
N VAL A 46 54.02 -4.45 3.80
CA VAL A 46 52.61 -4.84 3.70
C VAL A 46 52.24 -4.75 2.22
N PRO A 47 51.65 -5.80 1.61
CA PRO A 47 51.16 -5.72 0.25
C PRO A 47 50.25 -4.51 0.15
N SER A 48 50.50 -3.62 -0.81
CA SER A 48 49.64 -2.49 -1.10
C SER A 48 48.22 -3.03 -1.23
N GLU A 49 47.36 -2.64 -0.29
CA GLU A 49 45.94 -2.96 -0.38
C GLU A 49 45.48 -2.45 -1.76
N PRO A 50 44.90 -3.32 -2.60
CA PRO A 50 44.42 -2.88 -3.90
C PRO A 50 43.47 -1.71 -3.64
N ALA A 51 43.69 -0.60 -4.35
CA ALA A 51 42.79 0.55 -4.29
C ALA A 51 41.36 0.02 -4.33
N PRO A 52 40.47 0.47 -3.41
CA PRO A 52 39.13 -0.09 -3.31
C PRO A 52 38.53 -0.06 -4.70
N ALA A 53 38.16 -1.25 -5.18
CA ALA A 53 37.43 -1.35 -6.43
C ALA A 53 36.24 -0.38 -6.32
N PRO A 54 35.90 0.37 -7.39
CA PRO A 54 34.71 1.20 -7.37
C PRO A 54 33.54 0.34 -6.89
N PRO A 55 32.69 0.84 -5.99
CA PRO A 55 31.67 0.03 -5.35
C PRO A 55 30.83 -0.65 -6.43
N THR A 56 30.93 -1.97 -6.52
CA THR A 56 29.89 -2.76 -7.16
C THR A 56 28.73 -2.84 -6.18
N ALA A 57 27.94 -1.78 -6.14
CA ALA A 57 26.65 -1.78 -5.48
C ALA A 57 25.59 -1.60 -6.58
N ALA A 58 24.89 -2.69 -6.90
CA ALA A 58 23.70 -2.62 -7.75
C ALA A 58 22.66 -1.64 -7.15
N ASP A 59 22.66 -1.50 -5.82
CA ASP A 59 21.87 -0.52 -5.09
C ASP A 59 22.60 0.83 -5.01
N ARG A 60 21.96 1.89 -5.53
CA ARG A 60 22.44 3.28 -5.49
C ARG A 60 22.03 4.03 -4.21
N ALA A 61 21.47 3.31 -3.25
CA ALA A 61 21.07 3.86 -1.97
C ALA A 61 22.26 4.43 -1.21
N GLN A 62 22.02 5.58 -0.60
CA GLN A 62 22.79 6.08 0.53
C GLN A 62 22.03 5.73 1.82
N HIS A 63 22.63 4.89 2.65
CA HIS A 63 22.10 4.51 3.96
C HIS A 63 22.60 5.45 5.06
N HIS A 64 21.67 5.97 5.84
CA HIS A 64 21.90 6.88 6.94
C HIS A 64 21.72 6.12 8.25
N VAL A 65 22.82 5.62 8.80
CA VAL A 65 22.85 4.72 9.96
C VAL A 65 22.15 5.33 11.18
N THR A 66 22.40 6.62 11.46
CA THR A 66 21.84 7.33 12.63
C THR A 66 20.32 7.40 12.58
N GLU A 67 19.76 7.67 11.39
CA GLU A 67 18.32 7.82 11.18
C GLU A 67 17.64 6.50 10.78
N GLN A 68 18.43 5.44 10.55
CA GLN A 68 17.98 4.15 10.00
C GLN A 68 17.15 4.32 8.72
N THR A 69 17.60 5.23 7.85
CA THR A 69 16.90 5.56 6.60
C THR A 69 17.77 5.31 5.39
N ARG A 70 17.13 5.14 4.23
CA ARG A 70 17.80 5.18 2.93
C ARG A 70 17.24 6.29 2.04
N THR A 71 18.12 6.81 1.18
CA THR A 71 17.83 7.84 0.17
C THR A 71 18.58 7.51 -1.13
N TYR A 72 18.17 8.09 -2.26
CA TYR A 72 18.80 7.80 -3.56
C TYR A 72 19.32 9.10 -4.20
N PRO A 73 20.54 9.57 -3.89
CA PRO A 73 21.10 10.75 -4.52
C PRO A 73 21.55 10.47 -5.96
N CYS A 74 21.31 11.42 -6.87
CA CYS A 74 21.79 11.32 -8.25
C CYS A 74 23.31 11.51 -8.30
N GLY A 75 24.03 10.52 -8.83
CA GLY A 75 25.49 10.60 -8.99
C GLY A 75 26.01 11.74 -9.90
N SER A 76 25.14 12.39 -10.68
CA SER A 76 25.53 13.51 -11.56
C SER A 76 25.35 14.89 -10.93
N CYS A 77 24.33 15.09 -10.09
CA CYS A 77 23.96 16.42 -9.58
C CYS A 77 23.51 16.44 -8.12
N GLY A 78 23.53 15.31 -7.42
CA GLY A 78 23.13 15.17 -6.01
C GLY A 78 21.62 15.22 -5.73
N ALA A 79 20.80 15.60 -6.71
CA ALA A 79 19.34 15.66 -6.55
C ALA A 79 18.72 14.28 -6.32
N PRO A 80 17.58 14.17 -5.61
CA PRO A 80 16.97 12.88 -5.32
C PRO A 80 16.46 12.18 -6.58
N LEU A 81 16.74 10.89 -6.67
CA LEU A 81 16.17 9.95 -7.62
C LEU A 81 14.82 9.45 -7.13
N VAL A 82 13.92 9.24 -8.09
CA VAL A 82 12.55 8.76 -7.87
C VAL A 82 12.29 7.65 -8.88
N PHE A 83 11.58 6.61 -8.47
CA PHE A 83 11.11 5.58 -9.39
C PHE A 83 10.14 6.20 -10.41
N ALA A 84 10.42 6.02 -11.70
CA ALA A 84 9.61 6.50 -12.80
C ALA A 84 8.81 5.32 -13.40
N PRO A 85 7.50 5.20 -13.12
CA PRO A 85 6.67 4.09 -13.61
C PRO A 85 6.72 3.90 -15.13
N ASP A 86 6.70 5.00 -15.89
CA ASP A 86 6.67 4.95 -17.35
C ASP A 86 7.98 4.43 -17.96
N GLN A 87 9.08 4.45 -17.20
CA GLN A 87 10.41 4.05 -17.66
C GLN A 87 10.96 2.81 -16.93
N GLN A 88 10.29 2.36 -15.86
CA GLN A 88 10.74 1.29 -14.97
C GLN A 88 12.18 1.48 -14.48
N ASN A 89 12.55 2.71 -14.13
CA ASN A 89 13.90 3.09 -13.73
C ASN A 89 13.89 4.16 -12.62
N LEU A 90 15.04 4.42 -12.01
CA LEU A 90 15.23 5.58 -11.15
C LEU A 90 15.56 6.80 -12.02
N ALA A 91 14.73 7.85 -11.96
CA ALA A 91 14.89 9.07 -12.73
C ALA A 91 15.19 10.28 -11.83
N CYS A 92 16.12 11.12 -12.27
CA CYS A 92 16.43 12.39 -11.64
C CYS A 92 15.56 13.51 -12.22
N GLY A 93 14.64 14.07 -11.43
CA GLY A 93 13.80 15.19 -11.86
C GLY A 93 14.57 16.48 -12.20
N SER A 94 15.78 16.67 -11.66
CA SER A 94 16.57 17.89 -11.88
C SER A 94 17.44 17.88 -13.15
N CYS A 95 18.21 16.81 -13.41
CA CYS A 95 19.11 16.73 -14.57
C CYS A 95 18.66 15.76 -15.65
N GLY A 96 17.57 15.01 -15.45
CA GLY A 96 17.01 14.08 -16.43
C GLY A 96 17.78 12.75 -16.59
N ARG A 97 18.87 12.55 -15.83
CA ARG A 97 19.61 11.28 -15.83
C ARG A 97 18.73 10.17 -15.25
N THR A 98 18.79 8.99 -15.88
CA THR A 98 18.08 7.79 -15.47
C THR A 98 19.07 6.67 -15.16
N TYR A 99 18.66 5.76 -14.28
CA TYR A 99 19.44 4.61 -13.84
C TYR A 99 18.55 3.38 -13.76
N PRO A 100 18.96 2.24 -14.36
CA PRO A 100 18.18 1.02 -14.33
C PRO A 100 18.06 0.49 -12.89
N ILE A 101 16.93 -0.17 -12.59
CA ILE A 101 16.76 -0.97 -11.37
C ILE A 101 17.17 -2.39 -11.74
N GLU A 102 18.21 -2.91 -11.09
CA GLU A 102 18.72 -4.26 -11.34
C GLU A 102 18.06 -5.23 -10.38
N LEU A 103 17.31 -6.19 -10.92
CA LEU A 103 16.73 -7.27 -10.14
C LEU A 103 17.73 -8.40 -9.98
N ASP A 104 17.86 -8.94 -8.77
CA ASP A 104 18.66 -10.15 -8.54
C ASP A 104 18.04 -11.34 -9.29
N ALA A 105 18.76 -11.86 -10.28
CA ALA A 105 18.34 -13.01 -11.08
C ALA A 105 18.21 -14.31 -10.26
N GLN A 106 18.77 -14.37 -9.05
CA GLN A 106 18.66 -15.51 -8.13
C GLN A 106 17.51 -15.35 -7.12
N ALA A 107 17.03 -14.13 -6.88
CA ALA A 107 15.91 -13.91 -5.98
C ALA A 107 14.64 -14.60 -6.48
N ARG A 108 13.89 -15.20 -5.56
CA ARG A 108 12.64 -15.93 -5.84
C ARG A 108 11.57 -15.43 -4.89
N ILE A 109 10.37 -15.25 -5.42
CA ILE A 109 9.19 -15.01 -4.61
C ILE A 109 8.77 -16.35 -4.00
N VAL A 110 8.70 -16.41 -2.67
CA VAL A 110 8.34 -17.61 -1.92
C VAL A 110 6.99 -17.40 -1.26
N LYS A 111 6.16 -18.45 -1.26
CA LYS A 111 4.93 -18.51 -0.47
C LYS A 111 5.19 -19.30 0.79
N HIS A 112 4.60 -18.84 1.89
CA HIS A 112 4.84 -19.35 3.24
C HIS A 112 3.59 -20.01 3.77
N ASP A 113 3.73 -21.16 4.44
CA ASP A 113 2.63 -21.77 5.19
C ASP A 113 2.18 -20.82 6.31
N LEU A 114 0.88 -20.51 6.34
CA LEU A 114 0.33 -19.50 7.24
C LEU A 114 0.62 -19.83 8.70
N ARG A 115 0.40 -21.09 9.10
CA ARG A 115 0.53 -21.52 10.48
C ARG A 115 2.00 -21.51 10.92
N THR A 116 2.89 -22.04 10.10
CA THR A 116 4.33 -22.05 10.39
C THR A 116 4.91 -20.64 10.45
N ALA A 117 4.51 -19.75 9.53
CA ALA A 117 4.94 -18.35 9.52
C ALA A 117 4.51 -17.62 10.80
N MET A 118 3.25 -17.77 11.21
CA MET A 118 2.75 -17.11 12.43
C MET A 118 3.44 -17.63 13.70
N ALA A 119 3.77 -18.93 13.76
CA ALA A 119 4.54 -19.49 14.87
C ALA A 119 5.96 -18.89 14.92
N ALA A 120 6.60 -18.68 13.77
CA ALA A 120 7.92 -18.06 13.68
C ALA A 120 7.91 -16.59 14.11
N ILE A 121 6.93 -15.79 13.67
CA ILE A 121 6.77 -14.39 14.11
C ILE A 121 6.55 -14.35 15.62
N ALA A 122 5.66 -15.20 16.16
CA ALA A 122 5.39 -15.24 17.59
C ALA A 122 6.63 -15.57 18.41
N ALA A 123 7.48 -16.49 17.92
CA ALA A 123 8.76 -16.81 18.57
C ALA A 123 9.78 -15.67 18.48
N GLY A 124 9.87 -14.98 17.34
CA GLY A 124 10.75 -13.82 17.14
C GLY A 124 10.33 -12.57 17.90
N ALA A 125 9.04 -12.43 18.22
CA ALA A 125 8.50 -11.33 19.00
C ALA A 125 8.76 -11.47 20.52
N VAL A 126 9.17 -12.65 21.01
CA VAL A 126 9.49 -12.87 22.43
C VAL A 126 10.75 -12.09 22.80
N GLY A 127 10.58 -11.01 23.57
CA GLY A 127 11.66 -10.14 24.03
C GLY A 127 11.75 -8.78 23.32
N LEU A 128 11.03 -8.60 22.21
CA LEU A 128 10.82 -7.29 21.57
C LEU A 128 9.52 -6.65 22.08
N ALA A 129 9.46 -6.39 23.38
CA ALA A 129 8.45 -5.48 23.90
C ALA A 129 8.82 -4.06 23.42
N SER A 130 7.96 -3.46 22.59
CA SER A 130 8.06 -2.08 22.06
C SER A 130 8.98 -1.84 20.86
N VAL A 131 8.67 -2.40 19.69
CA VAL A 131 8.90 -1.70 18.40
C VAL A 131 7.54 -1.32 17.82
N GLY A 132 6.86 -0.45 18.56
CA GLY A 132 5.52 0.05 18.26
C GLY A 132 5.32 1.41 18.90
N GLY A 133 6.35 2.26 18.80
CA GLY A 133 6.19 3.69 19.04
C GLY A 133 5.41 4.26 17.87
N ASN A 134 4.21 4.77 18.14
CA ASN A 134 3.27 5.21 17.11
C ASN A 134 3.79 6.36 16.23
N GLU A 135 4.93 6.96 16.58
CA GLU A 135 5.58 8.05 15.87
C GLU A 135 7.11 7.91 15.99
N HIS A 136 7.82 7.97 14.88
CA HIS A 136 9.28 8.00 14.80
C HIS A 136 9.72 9.26 14.07
N GLU A 137 10.46 10.11 14.77
CA GLU A 137 11.04 11.31 14.20
C GLU A 137 12.32 10.97 13.41
N VAL A 138 12.44 11.51 12.21
CA VAL A 138 13.57 11.31 11.30
C VAL A 138 14.07 12.66 10.82
N VAL A 139 15.37 12.95 11.00
CA VAL A 139 16.00 14.14 10.44
C VAL A 139 16.42 13.87 9.00
N CYS A 140 15.88 14.64 8.06
CA CYS A 140 16.21 14.53 6.65
C CYS A 140 17.69 14.89 6.42
N GLN A 141 18.48 13.92 5.98
CA GLN A 141 19.92 14.09 5.76
C GLN A 141 20.27 14.98 4.55
N SER A 142 19.28 15.35 3.73
CA SER A 142 19.47 16.26 2.61
C SER A 142 19.24 17.74 2.95
N CYS A 143 18.32 18.07 3.86
CA CYS A 143 17.97 19.46 4.18
C CYS A 143 17.93 19.81 5.67
N GLY A 144 18.13 18.84 6.57
CA GLY A 144 18.06 19.02 8.02
C GLY A 144 16.65 19.16 8.60
N GLY A 145 15.60 19.00 7.79
CA GLY A 145 14.20 19.10 8.24
C GLY A 145 13.70 17.82 8.89
N THR A 146 12.86 17.95 9.92
CA THR A 146 12.30 16.83 10.69
C THR A 146 11.05 16.24 10.05
N THR A 147 11.04 14.94 9.75
CA THR A 147 9.87 14.20 9.25
C THR A 147 9.42 13.16 10.26
N VAL A 148 8.12 13.04 10.51
CA VAL A 148 7.58 12.03 11.43
C VAL A 148 6.98 10.87 10.65
N PHE A 149 7.37 9.65 10.99
CA PHE A 149 6.81 8.40 10.48
C PHE A 149 5.86 7.81 11.52
N ASN A 150 4.58 7.65 11.14
CA ASN A 150 3.56 7.18 12.07
C ASN A 150 3.01 5.81 11.67
N GLY A 151 2.78 4.98 12.68
CA GLY A 151 2.18 3.66 12.52
C GLY A 151 2.89 2.79 11.47
N SER A 152 2.20 2.50 10.37
CA SER A 152 2.71 1.64 9.30
C SER A 152 3.45 2.37 8.18
N LEU A 153 3.65 3.70 8.23
CA LEU A 153 4.36 4.42 7.17
C LEU A 153 5.84 3.99 7.11
N THR A 154 6.31 3.51 5.95
CA THR A 154 7.70 3.08 5.74
C THR A 154 8.43 3.87 4.65
N ALA A 155 7.72 4.53 3.73
CA ALA A 155 8.31 5.45 2.77
C ALA A 155 7.45 6.70 2.58
N THR A 156 8.10 7.87 2.51
CA THR A 156 7.46 9.17 2.28
C THR A 156 8.43 10.15 1.63
N ARG A 157 7.96 11.36 1.32
CA ARG A 157 8.81 12.49 0.92
C ARG A 157 8.98 13.45 2.09
N CYS A 158 10.19 13.96 2.28
CA CYS A 158 10.46 15.04 3.21
C CYS A 158 9.55 16.24 2.89
N PRO A 159 8.76 16.76 3.85
CA PRO A 159 7.83 17.86 3.59
C PRO A 159 8.54 19.19 3.30
N TYR A 160 9.84 19.28 3.59
CA TYR A 160 10.64 20.49 3.37
C TYR A 160 11.34 20.54 2.01
N CYS A 161 11.90 19.42 1.54
CA CYS A 161 12.70 19.37 0.32
C CYS A 161 12.29 18.29 -0.68
N ALA A 162 11.21 17.56 -0.41
CA ALA A 162 10.66 16.48 -1.23
C ALA A 162 11.60 15.28 -1.47
N THR A 163 12.76 15.22 -0.78
CA THR A 163 13.65 14.06 -0.78
C THR A 163 12.90 12.81 -0.33
N PRO A 164 12.91 11.72 -1.13
CA PRO A 164 12.36 10.44 -0.70
C PRO A 164 13.15 9.87 0.47
N ILE A 165 12.45 9.49 1.54
CA ILE A 165 13.00 8.88 2.74
C ILE A 165 12.29 7.55 2.95
N GLN A 166 13.06 6.48 3.16
CA GLN A 166 12.53 5.15 3.46
C GLN A 166 13.15 4.60 4.75
N ARG A 167 12.38 3.81 5.50
CA ARG A 167 12.74 3.20 6.78
C ARG A 167 12.87 1.69 6.64
N ASP A 168 14.08 1.19 6.86
CA ASP A 168 14.37 -0.25 6.78
C ASP A 168 14.09 -0.96 8.10
N ASP A 169 14.30 -0.27 9.23
CA ASP A 169 14.12 -0.83 10.57
C ASP A 169 12.68 -1.28 10.86
N VAL A 170 11.69 -0.63 10.25
CA VAL A 170 10.28 -1.02 10.33
C VAL A 170 9.97 -2.12 9.31
N GLN A 171 10.56 -2.04 8.12
CA GLN A 171 10.27 -2.94 7.00
C GLN A 171 10.90 -4.33 7.18
N ASP A 172 12.09 -4.39 7.77
CA ASP A 172 12.91 -5.59 8.01
C ASP A 172 12.97 -5.98 9.49
N SER A 173 12.03 -5.46 10.29
CA SER A 173 11.96 -5.77 11.73
C SER A 173 11.76 -7.26 11.97
N SER A 174 12.55 -7.86 12.88
CA SER A 174 12.38 -9.27 13.29
C SER A 174 11.06 -9.55 14.00
N ALA A 175 10.35 -8.52 14.46
CA ALA A 175 9.00 -8.62 15.02
C ALA A 175 7.91 -8.61 13.94
N ARG A 176 8.28 -8.46 12.67
CA ARG A 176 7.37 -8.41 11.51
C ARG A 176 7.75 -9.46 10.48
N PHE A 177 6.79 -9.75 9.62
CA PHE A 177 7.04 -10.59 8.46
C PHE A 177 7.71 -9.75 7.34
N PRO A 178 8.81 -10.21 6.74
CA PRO A 178 9.51 -9.47 5.68
C PRO A 178 8.72 -9.49 4.36
N LEU A 179 8.93 -8.48 3.52
CA LEU A 179 8.33 -8.45 2.18
C LEU A 179 8.94 -9.52 1.28
N ASP A 180 8.07 -10.27 0.59
CA ASP A 180 8.49 -11.23 -0.44
C ASP A 180 8.60 -10.54 -1.79
N ALA A 181 7.67 -9.64 -2.10
CA ALA A 181 7.49 -9.12 -3.44
C ALA A 181 6.95 -7.69 -3.51
N ILE A 182 7.08 -7.10 -4.69
CA ILE A 182 6.44 -5.85 -5.07
C ILE A 182 5.93 -5.98 -6.49
N VAL A 183 4.75 -5.42 -6.76
CA VAL A 183 4.31 -5.22 -8.14
C VAL A 183 4.72 -3.80 -8.55
N PRO A 184 5.62 -3.61 -9.52
CA PRO A 184 6.05 -2.28 -9.91
C PRO A 184 4.86 -1.44 -10.41
N LEU A 185 4.79 -0.17 -9.98
CA LEU A 185 3.83 0.78 -10.54
C LEU A 185 4.11 0.96 -12.03
N HIS A 186 3.09 0.79 -12.87
CA HIS A 186 3.21 0.92 -14.34
C HIS A 186 2.54 2.19 -14.86
N ILE A 187 1.46 2.62 -14.22
CA ILE A 187 0.75 3.83 -14.62
C ILE A 187 1.42 5.03 -13.95
N GLY A 188 2.05 5.89 -14.75
CA GLY A 188 2.59 7.17 -14.30
C GLY A 188 1.51 8.18 -13.87
N GLU A 189 1.97 9.25 -13.22
CA GLU A 189 1.11 10.27 -12.60
C GLU A 189 0.15 10.93 -13.60
N ALA A 190 0.65 11.23 -14.81
CA ALA A 190 -0.13 11.90 -15.85
C ALA A 190 -1.34 11.06 -16.29
N LYS A 191 -1.10 9.77 -16.58
CA LYS A 191 -2.15 8.84 -17.00
C LYS A 191 -3.14 8.56 -15.87
N ALA A 192 -2.68 8.44 -14.63
CA ALA A 192 -3.56 8.26 -13.49
C ALA A 192 -4.47 9.49 -13.26
N ARG A 193 -3.96 10.71 -13.46
CA ARG A 193 -4.81 11.92 -13.44
C ARG A 193 -5.87 11.91 -14.52
N GLU A 194 -5.53 11.47 -15.73
CA GLU A 194 -6.48 11.35 -16.84
C GLU A 194 -7.58 10.32 -16.53
N SER A 195 -7.23 9.16 -15.98
CA SER A 195 -8.20 8.15 -15.55
C SER A 195 -9.19 8.69 -14.52
N ILE A 196 -8.69 9.42 -13.52
CA ILE A 196 -9.55 10.08 -12.51
C ILE A 196 -10.44 11.13 -13.16
N GLU A 197 -9.89 11.95 -14.06
CA GLU A 197 -10.65 13.00 -14.73
C GLU A 197 -11.82 12.43 -15.52
N SER A 198 -11.56 11.38 -16.30
CA SER A 198 -12.59 10.65 -17.05
C SER A 198 -13.66 10.11 -16.12
N TRP A 199 -13.24 9.46 -15.03
CA TRP A 199 -14.16 8.91 -14.02
C TRP A 199 -15.02 10.00 -13.38
N ILE A 200 -14.44 11.12 -12.94
CA ILE A 200 -15.17 12.24 -12.33
C ILE A 200 -16.16 12.84 -13.33
N ASN A 201 -15.76 13.00 -14.59
CA ASN A 201 -16.59 13.60 -15.62
C ASN A 201 -17.78 12.72 -16.03
N SER A 202 -17.65 11.40 -15.94
CA SER A 202 -18.74 10.45 -16.19
C SER A 202 -19.87 10.50 -15.15
N ARG A 203 -19.66 11.13 -13.97
CA ARG A 203 -20.65 11.16 -12.89
C ARG A 203 -21.56 12.39 -12.96
N TRP A 204 -22.76 12.20 -13.53
CA TRP A 204 -23.75 13.27 -13.73
C TRP A 204 -24.15 14.03 -12.45
N PHE A 205 -24.29 13.30 -11.33
CA PHE A 205 -24.75 13.85 -10.04
C PHE A 205 -23.63 14.37 -9.13
N ALA A 206 -22.37 14.40 -9.58
CA ALA A 206 -21.28 15.01 -8.81
C ALA A 206 -21.42 16.56 -8.80
N PRO A 207 -21.24 17.24 -7.65
CA PRO A 207 -21.15 18.70 -7.55
C PRO A 207 -20.11 19.29 -8.52
N ARG A 208 -20.31 20.53 -8.97
CA ARG A 208 -19.35 21.20 -9.87
C ARG A 208 -18.04 21.52 -9.14
N GLU A 209 -18.12 21.75 -7.84
CA GLU A 209 -17.01 22.01 -6.93
C GLU A 209 -16.09 20.80 -6.80
N PHE A 210 -16.66 19.58 -6.80
CA PHE A 210 -15.89 18.34 -6.82
C PHE A 210 -15.07 18.18 -8.12
N LYS A 211 -15.49 18.82 -9.22
CA LYS A 211 -14.72 18.87 -10.48
C LYS A 211 -13.50 19.80 -10.42
N LYS A 212 -13.36 20.62 -9.37
CA LYS A 212 -12.15 21.44 -9.10
C LYS A 212 -11.06 20.66 -8.34
N TYR A 213 -11.11 19.32 -8.36
CA TYR A 213 -10.15 18.45 -7.66
C TYR A 213 -8.68 18.73 -8.01
N ARG A 214 -8.39 19.21 -9.23
CA ARG A 214 -7.04 19.55 -9.69
C ARG A 214 -6.33 20.61 -8.84
N THR A 215 -7.06 21.47 -8.14
CA THR A 215 -6.49 22.54 -7.29
C THR A 215 -6.65 22.29 -5.79
N LEU A 216 -7.48 21.32 -5.39
CA LEU A 216 -7.88 21.12 -3.99
C LEU A 216 -7.51 19.73 -3.44
N GLY A 217 -7.14 18.78 -4.31
CA GLY A 217 -6.87 17.41 -3.91
C GLY A 217 -5.38 17.12 -3.73
N SER A 218 -5.05 16.33 -2.71
CA SER A 218 -3.74 15.68 -2.61
C SER A 218 -3.74 14.46 -3.52
N PHE A 219 -2.83 14.44 -4.50
CA PHE A 219 -2.67 13.33 -5.43
C PHE A 219 -1.32 12.66 -5.20
N THR A 220 -1.36 11.41 -4.79
CA THR A 220 -0.16 10.68 -4.40
C THR A 220 -0.22 9.24 -4.87
N SER A 221 0.95 8.66 -5.13
CA SER A 221 1.10 7.22 -5.34
C SER A 221 1.42 6.57 -4.00
N VAL A 222 0.75 5.45 -3.72
CA VAL A 222 0.90 4.68 -2.50
C VAL A 222 1.03 3.20 -2.83
N TYR A 223 2.01 2.56 -2.21
CA TYR A 223 2.13 1.13 -2.10
C TYR A 223 1.48 0.70 -0.79
N LEU A 224 0.42 -0.09 -0.90
CA LEU A 224 -0.23 -0.70 0.25
C LEU A 224 0.26 -2.13 0.43
N SER A 225 0.27 -2.56 1.67
CA SER A 225 0.56 -3.94 2.06
C SER A 225 -0.61 -4.85 1.75
N TYR A 226 -0.33 -5.95 1.06
CA TYR A 226 -1.28 -7.02 0.76
C TYR A 226 -0.71 -8.36 1.17
N TYR A 227 -1.60 -9.30 1.45
CA TYR A 227 -1.27 -10.71 1.40
C TYR A 227 -1.98 -11.36 0.23
N SER A 228 -1.26 -12.18 -0.52
CA SER A 228 -1.83 -12.97 -1.59
C SER A 228 -1.87 -14.44 -1.18
N TYR A 229 -3.07 -14.99 -1.03
CA TYR A 229 -3.31 -16.32 -0.48
C TYR A 229 -3.50 -17.39 -1.56
N ASP A 230 -2.89 -18.54 -1.33
CA ASP A 230 -3.18 -19.79 -2.01
C ASP A 230 -3.85 -20.75 -1.03
N ALA A 231 -4.97 -21.33 -1.47
CA ALA A 231 -5.66 -22.36 -0.72
C ALA A 231 -6.06 -23.53 -1.63
N ASP A 232 -5.78 -24.75 -1.20
CA ASP A 232 -6.41 -25.96 -1.72
C ASP A 232 -7.32 -26.48 -0.60
N THR A 233 -8.61 -26.63 -0.90
CA THR A 233 -9.62 -27.03 0.09
C THR A 233 -10.36 -28.28 -0.34
N THR A 234 -10.65 -29.14 0.64
CA THR A 234 -11.54 -30.28 0.49
C THR A 234 -12.73 -30.09 1.44
N THR A 235 -13.93 -29.96 0.87
CA THR A 235 -15.15 -29.71 1.65
C THR A 235 -16.15 -30.82 1.49
N SER A 236 -16.45 -31.51 2.58
CA SER A 236 -17.59 -32.42 2.68
C SER A 236 -18.86 -31.62 3.00
N TYR A 237 -20.00 -31.99 2.42
CA TYR A 237 -21.25 -31.29 2.65
C TYR A 237 -22.47 -32.23 2.71
N HIS A 238 -23.50 -31.77 3.40
CA HIS A 238 -24.86 -32.29 3.33
C HIS A 238 -25.83 -31.17 2.95
N GLY A 239 -26.85 -31.51 2.18
CA GLY A 239 -27.84 -30.57 1.70
C GLY A 239 -29.03 -31.23 1.03
N GLN A 240 -29.79 -30.43 0.29
CA GLN A 240 -30.97 -30.86 -0.44
C GLN A 240 -31.02 -30.22 -1.81
N ARG A 241 -31.37 -31.04 -2.80
CA ARG A 241 -31.74 -30.60 -4.16
C ARG A 241 -33.25 -30.42 -4.21
N GLY A 242 -33.70 -29.24 -4.62
CA GLY A 242 -35.09 -28.93 -4.92
C GLY A 242 -35.31 -28.90 -6.41
N ASP A 243 -36.16 -29.78 -6.92
CA ASP A 243 -36.62 -29.74 -8.32
C ASP A 243 -38.05 -29.17 -8.34
N THR A 244 -38.25 -28.13 -9.16
CA THR A 244 -39.54 -27.46 -9.33
C THR A 244 -40.44 -28.28 -10.23
N TYR A 245 -41.70 -28.48 -9.80
CA TYR A 245 -42.72 -29.14 -10.59
C TYR A 245 -44.07 -28.46 -10.40
N THR A 246 -44.85 -28.42 -11.47
CA THR A 246 -46.21 -27.87 -11.45
C THR A 246 -47.22 -28.98 -11.24
N VAL A 247 -48.21 -28.74 -10.38
CA VAL A 247 -49.37 -29.62 -10.22
C VAL A 247 -50.64 -28.83 -10.42
N THR A 248 -51.60 -29.44 -11.11
CA THR A 248 -52.95 -28.91 -11.22
C THR A 248 -53.75 -29.33 -10.00
N VAL A 249 -54.35 -28.38 -9.30
CA VAL A 249 -55.14 -28.59 -8.08
C VAL A 249 -56.55 -28.02 -8.26
N GLY A 250 -57.55 -28.67 -7.67
CA GLY A 250 -58.96 -28.30 -7.78
C GLY A 250 -59.77 -29.17 -8.75
N SER A 251 -61.08 -28.92 -8.84
CA SER A 251 -62.02 -29.60 -9.73
C SER A 251 -63.04 -28.58 -10.29
N GLY A 252 -63.51 -28.80 -11.52
CA GLY A 252 -64.42 -27.87 -12.23
C GLY A 252 -63.78 -26.51 -12.50
N ASP A 253 -64.54 -25.44 -12.29
CA ASP A 253 -64.11 -24.04 -12.52
C ASP A 253 -63.03 -23.56 -11.52
N ASN A 254 -62.76 -24.31 -10.45
CA ASN A 254 -61.79 -23.93 -9.41
C ASN A 254 -60.38 -24.52 -9.65
N ARG A 255 -60.11 -24.96 -10.88
CA ARG A 255 -58.84 -25.59 -11.28
C ARG A 255 -57.75 -24.52 -11.47
N HIS A 256 -56.69 -24.61 -10.68
CA HIS A 256 -55.52 -23.72 -10.80
C HIS A 256 -54.21 -24.52 -10.75
N THR A 257 -53.13 -23.88 -11.21
CA THR A 257 -51.79 -24.49 -11.22
C THR A 257 -51.01 -24.01 -10.02
N GLU A 258 -50.51 -24.94 -9.22
CA GLU A 258 -49.61 -24.68 -8.11
C GLU A 258 -48.18 -25.10 -8.47
N THR A 259 -47.20 -24.27 -8.12
CA THR A 259 -45.78 -24.60 -8.20
C THR A 259 -45.33 -25.21 -6.89
N ARG A 260 -44.79 -26.43 -6.92
CA ARG A 260 -44.26 -27.16 -5.76
C ARG A 260 -42.79 -27.50 -5.95
N ILE A 261 -42.06 -27.65 -4.85
CA ILE A 261 -40.64 -28.03 -4.85
C ILE A 261 -40.50 -29.41 -4.24
N ARG A 262 -39.87 -30.33 -4.97
CA ARG A 262 -39.54 -31.68 -4.47
C ARG A 262 -38.12 -31.69 -3.92
N TRP A 263 -37.99 -31.75 -2.61
CA TRP A 263 -36.69 -31.84 -1.94
C TRP A 263 -36.17 -33.27 -1.88
N ARG A 264 -34.91 -33.48 -2.26
CA ARG A 264 -34.19 -34.75 -2.15
C ARG A 264 -32.86 -34.53 -1.46
N PRO A 265 -32.47 -35.37 -0.48
CA PRO A 265 -31.18 -35.22 0.19
C PRO A 265 -30.03 -35.41 -0.80
N ARG A 266 -28.97 -34.65 -0.59
CA ARG A 266 -27.71 -34.73 -1.32
C ARG A 266 -26.55 -34.59 -0.34
N SER A 267 -25.49 -35.32 -0.60
CA SER A 267 -24.22 -35.20 0.10
C SER A 267 -23.11 -35.45 -0.89
N GLY A 268 -21.98 -34.77 -0.70
CA GLY A 268 -20.87 -34.87 -1.61
C GLY A 268 -19.61 -34.27 -1.01
N VAL A 269 -18.56 -34.27 -1.83
CA VAL A 269 -17.28 -33.65 -1.52
C VAL A 269 -16.90 -32.78 -2.72
N VAL A 270 -16.66 -31.50 -2.46
CA VAL A 270 -16.12 -30.58 -3.45
C VAL A 270 -14.66 -30.29 -3.11
N ARG A 271 -13.86 -30.04 -4.15
CA ARG A 271 -12.47 -29.57 -4.00
C ARG A 271 -12.34 -28.26 -4.74
N ASP A 272 -11.87 -27.25 -4.04
CA ASP A 272 -11.69 -25.91 -4.59
C ASP A 272 -10.22 -25.51 -4.51
N ARG A 273 -9.80 -24.75 -5.52
CA ARG A 273 -8.46 -24.20 -5.64
C ARG A 273 -8.56 -22.70 -5.78
N VAL A 274 -7.89 -21.99 -4.90
CA VAL A 274 -7.76 -20.54 -4.91
C VAL A 274 -6.28 -20.21 -5.04
N ARG A 275 -5.98 -19.29 -5.96
CA ARG A 275 -4.61 -18.85 -6.24
C ARG A 275 -4.56 -17.34 -6.28
N ASP A 276 -3.49 -16.82 -5.72
CA ASP A 276 -3.13 -15.41 -5.70
C ASP A 276 -4.25 -14.48 -5.19
N LEU A 277 -5.08 -14.92 -4.24
CA LEU A 277 -6.20 -14.13 -3.71
C LEU A 277 -5.67 -12.93 -2.90
N PRO A 278 -5.76 -11.69 -3.40
CA PRO A 278 -5.15 -10.55 -2.75
C PRO A 278 -6.11 -9.96 -1.71
N GLU A 279 -5.60 -9.72 -0.51
CA GLU A 279 -6.32 -8.99 0.54
C GLU A 279 -5.44 -7.91 1.15
N VAL A 280 -6.01 -6.71 1.29
CA VAL A 280 -5.31 -5.56 1.85
C VAL A 280 -5.07 -5.76 3.35
N ALA A 281 -3.84 -5.49 3.79
CA ALA A 281 -3.40 -5.64 5.18
C ALA A 281 -3.37 -4.31 5.94
N ASN A 282 -3.73 -3.21 5.27
CA ASN A 282 -3.84 -1.87 5.85
C ASN A 282 -5.28 -1.54 6.29
N THR A 283 -5.39 -0.78 7.36
CA THR A 283 -6.62 -0.20 7.90
C THR A 283 -6.71 1.30 7.58
N GLY A 284 -7.85 1.91 7.90
CA GLY A 284 -8.09 3.35 7.67
C GLY A 284 -8.51 3.71 6.25
N MET A 285 -8.83 2.72 5.41
CA MET A 285 -9.36 2.89 4.07
C MET A 285 -10.59 2.01 3.86
N ASP A 286 -11.46 2.38 2.91
CA ASP A 286 -12.62 1.56 2.55
C ASP A 286 -12.16 0.28 1.81
N ALA A 287 -12.05 -0.81 2.56
CA ALA A 287 -11.61 -2.11 2.04
C ALA A 287 -12.50 -2.64 0.91
N LYS A 288 -13.80 -2.28 0.90
CA LYS A 288 -14.69 -2.70 -0.19
C LYS A 288 -14.29 -2.00 -1.49
N ARG A 289 -14.06 -0.69 -1.45
CA ARG A 289 -13.64 0.07 -2.64
C ARG A 289 -12.25 -0.31 -3.13
N ILE A 290 -11.35 -0.65 -2.21
CA ILE A 290 -10.05 -1.19 -2.57
C ILE A 290 -10.21 -2.53 -3.31
N ARG A 291 -11.09 -3.42 -2.83
CA ARG A 291 -11.41 -4.66 -3.55
C ARG A 291 -12.06 -4.42 -4.90
N ASP A 292 -12.86 -3.37 -5.04
CA ASP A 292 -13.47 -3.00 -6.34
C ASP A 292 -12.41 -2.57 -7.39
N LEU A 293 -11.13 -2.38 -7.02
CA LEU A 293 -10.01 -2.15 -7.95
C LEU A 293 -9.48 -3.44 -8.59
N GLU A 294 -9.92 -4.61 -8.12
CA GLU A 294 -9.58 -5.90 -8.70
C GLU A 294 -10.09 -6.01 -10.16
N PRO A 295 -9.41 -6.80 -11.02
CA PRO A 295 -8.35 -7.76 -10.69
C PRO A 295 -6.96 -7.14 -10.53
N TRP A 296 -6.19 -7.65 -9.55
CA TRP A 296 -4.77 -7.34 -9.40
C TRP A 296 -3.92 -8.30 -10.24
N PRO A 297 -3.00 -7.81 -11.11
CA PRO A 297 -2.11 -8.67 -11.88
C PRO A 297 -0.93 -9.14 -11.02
N ILE A 298 -1.19 -10.02 -10.05
CA ILE A 298 -0.17 -10.51 -9.09
C ILE A 298 1.00 -11.20 -9.79
N GLN A 299 0.79 -11.73 -11.00
CA GLN A 299 1.83 -12.38 -11.80
C GLN A 299 2.90 -11.39 -12.29
N ALA A 300 2.65 -10.08 -12.22
CA ALA A 300 3.64 -9.03 -12.49
C ALA A 300 4.52 -8.70 -11.27
N ALA A 301 4.35 -9.43 -10.15
CA ALA A 301 5.19 -9.27 -8.97
C ALA A 301 6.64 -9.68 -9.26
N VAL A 302 7.58 -8.88 -8.76
CA VAL A 302 9.01 -9.16 -8.72
C VAL A 302 9.46 -9.25 -7.27
N PRO A 303 10.61 -9.91 -6.96
CA PRO A 303 11.18 -9.87 -5.62
C PRO A 303 11.27 -8.44 -5.10
N TYR A 304 11.01 -8.24 -3.80
CA TYR A 304 11.01 -6.90 -3.23
C TYR A 304 12.36 -6.20 -3.45
N THR A 305 12.30 -4.96 -3.94
CA THR A 305 13.46 -4.13 -4.22
C THR A 305 13.10 -2.68 -3.84
N PRO A 306 13.76 -2.08 -2.82
CA PRO A 306 13.38 -0.77 -2.26
C PRO A 306 13.37 0.41 -3.24
N GLU A 307 14.09 0.29 -4.35
CA GLU A 307 14.13 1.26 -5.43
C GLU A 307 12.74 1.53 -6.02
N PHE A 308 11.86 0.52 -6.09
CA PHE A 308 10.49 0.67 -6.63
C PHE A 308 9.58 1.56 -5.78
N VAL A 309 9.91 1.77 -4.50
CA VAL A 309 9.19 2.69 -3.61
C VAL A 309 9.89 4.05 -3.48
N ALA A 310 10.99 4.29 -4.21
CA ALA A 310 11.69 5.58 -4.21
C ALA A 310 10.78 6.70 -4.71
N GLY A 311 10.38 7.60 -3.80
CA GLY A 311 9.50 8.74 -4.10
C GLY A 311 8.01 8.41 -4.16
N HIS A 312 7.64 7.19 -3.77
CA HIS A 312 6.25 6.77 -3.59
C HIS A 312 5.98 6.54 -2.10
N PHE A 313 4.74 6.79 -1.65
CA PHE A 313 4.39 6.44 -0.28
C PHE A 313 4.35 4.93 -0.15
N SER A 314 4.82 4.39 0.96
CA SER A 314 4.71 2.96 1.26
C SER A 314 4.26 2.77 2.69
N ARG A 315 3.40 1.79 2.90
CA ARG A 315 2.97 1.36 4.23
C ARG A 315 3.25 -0.13 4.40
N THR A 316 3.84 -0.50 5.53
CA THR A 316 3.82 -1.89 6.02
C THR A 316 2.40 -2.27 6.47
N TYR A 317 2.18 -3.51 6.92
CA TYR A 317 0.87 -3.99 7.31
C TYR A 317 0.42 -3.49 8.68
N ASP A 318 -0.89 -3.24 8.83
CA ASP A 318 -1.54 -2.96 10.11
C ASP A 318 -2.12 -4.24 10.73
N LEU A 319 -2.54 -5.19 9.90
CA LEU A 319 -3.06 -6.50 10.28
C LEU A 319 -2.09 -7.59 9.83
N ASP A 320 -1.78 -8.54 10.71
CA ASP A 320 -0.96 -9.71 10.37
C ASP A 320 -1.67 -10.67 9.39
N PRO A 321 -0.94 -11.62 8.77
CA PRO A 321 -1.51 -12.55 7.79
C PRO A 321 -2.71 -13.35 8.33
N GLN A 322 -2.65 -13.83 9.57
CA GLN A 322 -3.76 -14.62 10.14
C GLN A 322 -5.03 -13.79 10.28
N ASN A 323 -4.88 -12.54 10.74
CA ASN A 323 -5.99 -11.60 10.87
C ASN A 323 -6.61 -11.25 9.51
N VAL A 324 -5.79 -10.98 8.49
CA VAL A 324 -6.30 -10.68 7.14
C VAL A 324 -6.98 -11.92 6.53
N PHE A 325 -6.41 -13.11 6.70
CA PHE A 325 -7.00 -14.35 6.23
C PHE A 325 -8.40 -14.56 6.83
N THR A 326 -8.50 -14.53 8.15
CA THR A 326 -9.73 -14.84 8.89
C THR A 326 -10.85 -13.84 8.55
N ASN A 327 -10.52 -12.56 8.44
CA ASN A 327 -11.52 -11.50 8.29
C ASN A 327 -11.89 -11.19 6.83
N ALA A 328 -11.02 -11.46 5.87
CA ALA A 328 -11.21 -11.05 4.48
C ALA A 328 -11.09 -12.19 3.47
N ALA A 329 -10.01 -12.98 3.51
CA ALA A 329 -9.77 -14.03 2.52
C ALA A 329 -10.71 -15.22 2.70
N GLN A 330 -10.85 -15.71 3.94
CA GLN A 330 -11.65 -16.89 4.27
C GLN A 330 -13.13 -16.74 3.85
N PRO A 331 -13.83 -15.62 4.11
CA PRO A 331 -15.20 -15.42 3.61
C PRO A 331 -15.35 -15.54 2.08
N ARG A 332 -14.34 -15.09 1.31
CA ARG A 332 -14.34 -15.20 -0.16
C ARG A 332 -14.14 -16.64 -0.62
N ILE A 333 -13.17 -17.33 -0.02
CA ILE A 333 -12.93 -18.76 -0.26
C ILE A 333 -14.19 -19.55 0.10
N ASP A 334 -14.80 -19.26 1.24
CA ASP A 334 -16.04 -19.88 1.70
C ASP A 334 -17.22 -19.64 0.75
N SER A 335 -17.32 -18.45 0.14
CA SER A 335 -18.35 -18.15 -0.87
C SER A 335 -18.12 -18.95 -2.17
N GLN A 336 -16.87 -19.10 -2.60
CA GLN A 336 -16.52 -19.93 -3.74
C GLN A 336 -16.86 -21.41 -3.47
N ILE A 337 -16.51 -21.93 -2.30
CA ILE A 337 -16.87 -23.29 -1.87
C ILE A 337 -18.39 -23.46 -1.85
N GLU A 338 -19.15 -22.48 -1.33
CA GLU A 338 -20.61 -22.55 -1.33
C GLU A 338 -21.17 -22.61 -2.77
N SER A 339 -20.61 -21.83 -3.68
CA SER A 339 -20.94 -21.87 -5.11
C SER A 339 -20.65 -23.24 -5.72
N SER A 340 -19.52 -23.85 -5.39
CA SER A 340 -19.15 -25.21 -5.82
C SER A 340 -20.10 -26.27 -5.26
N ILE A 341 -20.47 -26.20 -3.98
CA ILE A 341 -21.46 -27.09 -3.37
C ILE A 341 -22.82 -26.95 -4.08
N ARG A 342 -23.29 -25.72 -4.34
CA ARG A 342 -24.57 -25.48 -5.03
C ARG A 342 -24.56 -26.06 -6.44
N ARG A 343 -23.45 -25.92 -7.17
CA ARG A 343 -23.26 -26.55 -8.49
C ARG A 343 -23.31 -28.07 -8.40
N ASP A 344 -22.65 -28.67 -7.42
CA ASP A 344 -22.61 -30.12 -7.22
C ASP A 344 -23.99 -30.70 -6.83
N ILE A 345 -24.75 -30.01 -5.97
CA ILE A 345 -26.14 -30.38 -5.64
C ILE A 345 -27.04 -30.36 -6.88
N GLY A 346 -26.94 -29.31 -7.69
CA GLY A 346 -27.75 -29.09 -8.90
C GLY A 346 -29.23 -28.82 -8.62
N GLY A 347 -30.09 -28.94 -9.65
CA GLY A 347 -31.53 -28.65 -9.56
C GLY A 347 -31.87 -27.17 -9.63
N ASP A 348 -33.15 -26.83 -9.40
CA ASP A 348 -33.65 -25.45 -9.49
C ASP A 348 -33.43 -24.67 -8.19
N HIS A 349 -33.45 -25.38 -7.06
CA HIS A 349 -33.22 -24.83 -5.74
C HIS A 349 -32.22 -25.70 -4.95
N GLN A 350 -31.38 -25.05 -4.14
CA GLN A 350 -30.38 -25.75 -3.31
C GLN A 350 -30.48 -25.28 -1.87
N ARG A 351 -30.37 -26.22 -0.94
CA ARG A 351 -30.18 -25.96 0.50
C ARG A 351 -28.93 -26.67 0.97
N ILE A 352 -28.05 -25.97 1.66
CA ILE A 352 -26.87 -26.56 2.30
C ILE A 352 -27.20 -26.64 3.79
N SER A 353 -27.25 -27.85 4.35
CA SER A 353 -27.55 -28.06 5.77
C SER A 353 -26.30 -28.02 6.63
N SER A 354 -25.19 -28.55 6.12
CA SER A 354 -23.90 -28.52 6.81
C SER A 354 -22.76 -28.66 5.80
N ARG A 355 -21.60 -28.13 6.17
CA ARG A 355 -20.34 -28.31 5.45
C ARG A 355 -19.18 -28.34 6.43
N SER A 356 -18.13 -29.08 6.08
CA SER A 356 -16.87 -29.12 6.82
C SER A 356 -15.73 -29.06 5.82
N THR A 357 -14.91 -28.01 5.95
CA THR A 357 -13.81 -27.68 5.04
C THR A 357 -12.49 -27.99 5.72
N ALA A 358 -11.66 -28.80 5.07
CA ALA A 358 -10.25 -28.93 5.39
C ALA A 358 -9.42 -28.08 4.41
N TYR A 359 -8.42 -27.38 4.95
CA TYR A 359 -7.41 -26.68 4.15
C TYR A 359 -6.21 -27.62 3.99
N ASP A 360 -6.11 -28.24 2.82
CA ASP A 360 -5.01 -29.14 2.46
C ASP A 360 -3.72 -28.36 2.21
N LEU A 361 -3.87 -27.12 1.74
CA LEU A 361 -2.83 -26.11 1.58
C LEU A 361 -3.38 -24.77 2.04
N LEU A 362 -2.62 -24.03 2.85
CA LEU A 362 -2.90 -22.63 3.13
C LEU A 362 -1.59 -21.85 3.24
N GLN A 363 -1.28 -21.13 2.17
CA GLN A 363 -0.04 -20.37 2.06
C GLN A 363 -0.31 -18.92 1.66
N PHE A 364 0.63 -18.03 1.92
CA PHE A 364 0.56 -16.64 1.52
C PHE A 364 1.92 -16.10 1.09
N MET A 365 1.93 -15.02 0.30
CA MET A 365 3.08 -14.13 0.18
C MET A 365 2.71 -12.74 0.69
N TYR A 366 3.68 -12.02 1.26
CA TYR A 366 3.56 -10.62 1.60
C TYR A 366 4.10 -9.75 0.46
N LEU A 367 3.24 -8.89 -0.11
CA LEU A 367 3.64 -8.02 -1.22
C LEU A 367 3.07 -6.60 -1.14
N LEU A 368 3.73 -5.69 -1.83
CA LEU A 368 3.26 -4.32 -2.03
C LEU A 368 2.55 -4.17 -3.37
N LEU A 369 1.32 -3.64 -3.34
CA LEU A 369 0.55 -3.31 -4.55
C LEU A 369 0.43 -1.78 -4.71
N PRO A 370 0.72 -1.26 -5.92
CA PRO A 370 0.71 0.17 -6.17
C PRO A 370 -0.67 0.67 -6.57
N MET A 371 -1.01 1.85 -6.08
CA MET A 371 -2.19 2.59 -6.50
C MET A 371 -1.96 4.09 -6.43
N TRP A 372 -2.77 4.85 -7.17
CA TRP A 372 -2.86 6.29 -6.98
C TRP A 372 -4.04 6.63 -6.09
N LEU A 373 -3.84 7.58 -5.19
CA LEU A 373 -4.83 8.06 -4.25
C LEU A 373 -5.00 9.58 -4.44
N LEU A 374 -6.21 9.97 -4.82
CA LEU A 374 -6.67 11.34 -4.75
C LEU A 374 -7.53 11.51 -3.51
N THR A 375 -7.17 12.44 -2.64
CA THR A 375 -8.01 12.84 -1.50
C THR A 375 -8.47 14.28 -1.69
N VAL A 376 -9.79 14.49 -1.71
CA VAL A 376 -10.43 15.81 -1.83
C VAL A 376 -11.27 16.06 -0.59
N ASN A 377 -10.99 17.16 0.11
CA ASN A 377 -11.85 17.59 1.21
C ASN A 377 -13.06 18.35 0.66
N TYR A 378 -14.26 17.87 0.99
CA TYR A 378 -15.52 18.50 0.61
C TYR A 378 -16.47 18.48 1.80
N ASP A 379 -17.02 19.65 2.16
CA ASP A 379 -17.95 19.80 3.30
C ASP A 379 -17.42 19.21 4.62
N GLY A 380 -16.13 19.48 4.92
CA GLY A 380 -15.46 19.00 6.13
C GLY A 380 -15.15 17.49 6.16
N ARG A 381 -15.36 16.76 5.06
CA ARG A 381 -15.10 15.31 4.97
C ARG A 381 -14.11 14.99 3.83
N PRO A 382 -13.15 14.08 4.05
CA PRO A 382 -12.27 13.61 2.98
C PRO A 382 -13.02 12.62 2.09
N PHE A 383 -12.96 12.84 0.78
CA PHE A 383 -13.40 11.90 -0.25
C PHE A 383 -12.18 11.35 -0.96
N GLN A 384 -12.13 10.03 -1.07
CA GLN A 384 -11.00 9.33 -1.69
C GLN A 384 -11.42 8.73 -3.03
N VAL A 385 -10.55 8.93 -4.04
CA VAL A 385 -10.62 8.26 -5.33
C VAL A 385 -9.30 7.54 -5.54
N MET A 386 -9.38 6.28 -5.90
CA MET A 386 -8.31 5.34 -6.03
C MET A 386 -8.18 4.91 -7.49
N VAL A 387 -6.95 4.75 -7.96
CA VAL A 387 -6.66 4.18 -9.29
C VAL A 387 -5.72 3.00 -9.12
N ASN A 388 -6.08 1.85 -9.69
CA ASN A 388 -5.20 0.70 -9.75
C ASN A 388 -3.93 1.07 -10.55
N GLY A 389 -2.76 0.93 -9.94
CA GLY A 389 -1.48 1.36 -10.51
C GLY A 389 -1.00 0.57 -11.74
N LEU A 390 -1.71 -0.50 -12.10
CA LEU A 390 -1.41 -1.35 -13.26
C LEU A 390 -2.50 -1.26 -14.33
N THR A 391 -3.76 -1.43 -13.94
CA THR A 391 -4.88 -1.51 -14.89
C THR A 391 -5.48 -0.15 -15.22
N GLY A 392 -5.37 0.82 -14.31
CA GLY A 392 -5.98 2.14 -14.44
C GLY A 392 -7.45 2.16 -14.04
N GLU A 393 -7.98 1.05 -13.50
CA GLU A 393 -9.32 0.97 -12.94
C GLU A 393 -9.50 2.01 -11.83
N VAL A 394 -10.63 2.72 -11.85
CA VAL A 394 -10.88 3.84 -10.93
C VAL A 394 -12.08 3.55 -10.05
N GLN A 395 -11.83 3.46 -8.74
CA GLN A 395 -12.87 3.36 -7.73
C GLN A 395 -12.79 4.52 -6.77
N GLY A 396 -13.92 5.04 -6.32
CA GLY A 396 -13.90 6.19 -5.44
C GLY A 396 -15.25 6.58 -4.89
N GLU A 397 -15.18 7.38 -3.83
CA GLU A 397 -16.32 8.06 -3.26
C GLU A 397 -16.67 9.28 -4.11
N ARG A 398 -17.94 9.66 -4.12
CA ARG A 398 -18.36 10.95 -4.68
C ARG A 398 -19.36 11.62 -3.74
N PRO A 399 -19.26 12.94 -3.53
CA PRO A 399 -20.34 13.68 -2.92
C PRO A 399 -21.53 13.72 -3.88
N TRP A 400 -22.73 13.64 -3.33
CA TRP A 400 -23.96 13.76 -4.10
C TRP A 400 -24.44 15.21 -4.09
N SER A 401 -24.75 15.76 -5.26
CA SER A 401 -25.37 17.09 -5.32
C SER A 401 -26.86 16.98 -5.00
N THR A 402 -27.23 17.36 -3.77
CA THR A 402 -28.63 17.42 -3.31
C THR A 402 -29.49 18.28 -4.24
N VAL A 403 -28.96 19.39 -4.74
CA VAL A 403 -29.64 20.29 -5.70
C VAL A 403 -29.94 19.56 -7.02
N LYS A 404 -28.97 18.82 -7.57
CA LYS A 404 -29.20 18.06 -8.82
C LYS A 404 -30.19 16.92 -8.63
N ILE A 405 -30.13 16.22 -7.49
CA ILE A 405 -31.09 15.15 -7.16
C ILE A 405 -32.48 15.74 -7.00
N ALA A 406 -32.65 16.82 -6.23
CA ALA A 406 -33.94 17.47 -6.03
C ALA A 406 -34.53 17.96 -7.36
N ALA A 407 -33.73 18.59 -8.21
CA ALA A 407 -34.16 19.03 -9.54
C ALA A 407 -34.59 17.84 -10.42
N ALA A 408 -33.84 16.74 -10.43
CA ALA A 408 -34.18 15.54 -11.18
C ALA A 408 -35.48 14.88 -10.65
N SER A 409 -35.67 14.82 -9.34
CA SER A 409 -36.89 14.29 -8.72
C SER A 409 -38.11 15.15 -9.02
N ILE A 410 -37.98 16.48 -8.95
CA ILE A 410 -39.06 17.42 -9.31
C ILE A 410 -39.42 17.26 -10.79
N LEU A 411 -38.43 17.19 -11.67
CA LEU A 411 -38.66 16.97 -13.10
C LEU A 411 -39.35 15.63 -13.36
N GLY A 412 -38.94 14.57 -12.67
CA GLY A 412 -39.59 13.26 -12.74
C GLY A 412 -41.06 13.30 -12.31
N LEU A 413 -41.37 13.99 -11.21
CA LEU A 413 -42.75 14.19 -10.76
C LEU A 413 -43.59 14.99 -11.75
N ILE A 414 -43.02 16.02 -12.38
CA ILE A 414 -43.70 16.79 -13.43
C ILE A 414 -44.03 15.89 -14.62
N VAL A 415 -43.08 15.07 -15.08
CA VAL A 415 -43.29 14.15 -16.21
C VAL A 415 -44.38 13.13 -15.88
N ILE A 416 -44.35 12.54 -14.68
CA ILE A 416 -45.39 11.61 -14.21
C ILE A 416 -46.76 12.31 -14.18
N GLY A 417 -46.82 13.54 -13.65
CA GLY A 417 -48.06 14.33 -13.60
C GLY A 417 -48.62 14.64 -14.99
N VAL A 418 -47.76 14.98 -15.95
CA VAL A 418 -48.17 15.21 -17.35
C VAL A 418 -48.70 13.93 -17.99
N ILE A 419 -48.01 12.80 -17.81
CA ILE A 419 -48.46 11.50 -18.33
C ILE A 419 -49.82 11.12 -17.72
N ALA A 420 -49.95 11.23 -16.39
CA ALA A 420 -51.20 10.94 -15.68
C ALA A 420 -52.35 11.84 -16.16
N TYR A 421 -52.10 13.13 -16.39
CA TYR A 421 -53.08 14.06 -16.95
C TYR A 421 -53.54 13.66 -18.36
N PHE A 422 -52.62 13.28 -19.24
CA PHE A 422 -52.98 12.81 -20.59
C PHE A 422 -53.74 11.48 -20.56
N ILE A 423 -53.38 10.54 -19.67
CA ILE A 423 -54.13 9.29 -19.47
C ILE A 423 -55.54 9.58 -18.96
N TRP A 424 -55.68 10.43 -17.94
CA TRP A 424 -56.99 10.81 -17.38
C TRP A 424 -57.88 11.51 -18.42
N ARG A 425 -57.30 12.36 -19.27
CA ARG A 425 -58.05 13.03 -20.35
C ARG A 425 -58.46 12.09 -21.50
N SER A 426 -57.80 10.95 -21.64
CA SER A 426 -58.08 9.94 -22.69
C SER A 426 -59.10 8.88 -22.27
N GLN A 427 -59.44 8.79 -20.99
CA GLN A 427 -60.59 8.06 -20.45
C GLN A 427 -61.81 8.98 -20.44
#